data_AF-A0A356NQH2-F1
#
_entry.id   AF-A0A356NQH2-F1
#
_cell.length_a   1.000
_cell.length_b   1.000
_cell.length_c   1.000
_cell.angle_alpha   90.00
_cell.angle_beta   90.00
_cell.angle_gamma   90.00
#
_symmetry.space_group_name_H-M   'P 1'
#
loop_
_entity.id
_entity.type
_entity.pdbx_description
1 polymer ?
#
loop_
_entity_poly.entity_id
_entity_poly.type
_entity_poly.pdbx_seq_one_letter_code
_entity_poly.pdbx_strand_id
1 'polypeptide(L)'
;GSSNLKEWELLSEFGPAGAVKGIWECPDLFPLEIEGTHHSKWVLIVNIGSGSIAGGSGCQYFIGEFDGTHFTVDSASPQSNASGEQANWVDHGKDFYAAVSWSDVPKEDGRRLWLGWLSNWQYANNIPTHPWRSAMSIPRSLTLRGTSQGLRLIQSPAKELRKLRGKEIAYHELEIMNGTRTFTEGELSGKRLEIIATIELGSASEVGFRLRKGKDEASLVGYDVIRNTLFVDRTQSGDVAFHEDFGGKHEGPLAIENGHIHLQIFLDDSSIEVFGNLGETVLSERIFPSPDNISVEYFSKGGDSKISSLRAWNLQSIWHP
;
A
#
# COMPACT_ATOMS: atom_id res chain seq x y z
N GLY A 1 -29.80 -5.73 -13.20
CA GLY A 1 -30.49 -6.59 -12.25
C GLY A 1 -30.75 -7.94 -12.88
N SER A 2 -30.65 -9.02 -12.10
CA SER A 2 -30.97 -10.37 -12.54
C SER A 2 -31.51 -11.20 -11.38
N SER A 3 -32.55 -11.98 -11.62
CA SER A 3 -33.09 -12.96 -10.66
C SER A 3 -32.52 -14.36 -10.85
N ASN A 4 -31.80 -14.61 -11.95
CA ASN A 4 -31.36 -15.96 -12.36
C ASN A 4 -29.89 -16.01 -12.82
N LEU A 5 -29.16 -14.89 -12.79
CA LEU A 5 -27.79 -14.70 -13.25
C LEU A 5 -27.57 -14.90 -14.77
N LYS A 6 -28.63 -15.08 -15.55
CA LYS A 6 -28.59 -15.32 -17.01
C LYS A 6 -29.18 -14.16 -17.80
N GLU A 7 -30.32 -13.65 -17.35
CA GLU A 7 -31.04 -12.54 -17.97
C GLU A 7 -30.77 -11.28 -17.17
N TRP A 8 -30.34 -10.22 -17.86
CA TRP A 8 -29.88 -8.98 -17.25
C TRP A 8 -30.63 -7.80 -17.83
N GLU A 9 -31.18 -6.97 -16.95
CA GLU A 9 -31.72 -5.65 -17.27
C GLU A 9 -30.77 -4.57 -16.74
N LEU A 10 -30.52 -3.53 -17.52
CA LEU A 10 -29.76 -2.36 -17.06
C LEU A 10 -30.57 -1.61 -16.01
N LEU A 11 -30.00 -1.38 -14.83
CA LEU A 11 -30.67 -0.64 -13.74
C LEU A 11 -30.18 0.80 -13.63
N SER A 12 -28.87 1.02 -13.70
CA SER A 12 -28.27 2.34 -13.59
C SER A 12 -26.89 2.37 -14.23
N GLU A 13 -26.36 3.59 -14.36
CA GLU A 13 -24.98 3.88 -14.71
C GLU A 13 -24.36 4.77 -13.63
N PHE A 14 -23.04 4.71 -13.47
CA PHE A 14 -22.28 5.56 -12.55
C PHE A 14 -21.08 6.17 -13.26
N GLY A 15 -20.80 7.44 -12.98
CA GLY A 15 -19.65 8.18 -13.52
C GLY A 15 -19.98 9.07 -14.73
N PRO A 16 -18.99 9.84 -15.23
CA PRO A 16 -17.60 9.91 -14.75
C PRO A 16 -17.45 10.63 -13.40
N ALA A 17 -16.56 10.14 -12.55
CA ALA A 17 -16.22 10.73 -11.24
C ALA A 17 -14.78 10.38 -10.86
N GLY A 18 -14.06 11.24 -10.14
CA GLY A 18 -12.65 10.97 -9.80
C GLY A 18 -11.74 10.88 -11.04
N ALA A 19 -10.80 9.94 -11.02
CA ALA A 19 -9.78 9.79 -12.08
C ALA A 19 -10.35 9.12 -13.33
N VAL A 20 -10.22 9.78 -14.48
CA VAL A 20 -10.86 9.36 -15.75
C VAL A 20 -9.92 9.35 -16.95
N LYS A 21 -8.61 9.53 -16.72
CA LYS A 21 -7.58 9.52 -17.78
C LYS A 21 -7.43 8.17 -18.46
N GLY A 22 -7.58 7.08 -17.72
CA GLY A 22 -7.52 5.71 -18.23
C GLY A 22 -8.88 5.05 -18.33
N ILE A 23 -8.93 3.93 -19.05
CA ILE A 23 -10.12 3.07 -19.13
C ILE A 23 -10.44 2.55 -17.73
N TRP A 24 -11.70 2.65 -17.32
CA TRP A 24 -12.19 2.04 -16.09
C TRP A 24 -12.38 0.53 -16.27
N GLU A 25 -11.83 -0.25 -15.35
CA GLU A 25 -11.85 -1.70 -15.35
C GLU A 25 -12.16 -2.23 -13.93
N CYS A 26 -12.44 -3.53 -13.84
CA CYS A 26 -12.55 -4.30 -12.59
C CYS A 26 -13.35 -3.59 -11.47
N PRO A 27 -14.62 -3.21 -11.67
CA PRO A 27 -15.42 -2.62 -10.61
C PRO A 27 -15.77 -3.66 -9.54
N ASP A 28 -15.86 -3.21 -8.29
CA ASP A 28 -16.37 -4.02 -7.16
C ASP A 28 -17.19 -3.11 -6.21
N LEU A 29 -18.32 -3.61 -5.69
CA LEU A 29 -19.26 -2.84 -4.87
C LEU A 29 -19.66 -3.64 -3.63
N PHE A 30 -19.34 -3.11 -2.45
CA PHE A 30 -19.59 -3.80 -1.19
C PHE A 30 -19.82 -2.84 -0.02
N PRO A 31 -20.57 -3.25 1.01
CA PRO A 31 -20.66 -2.48 2.25
C PRO A 31 -19.39 -2.69 3.11
N LEU A 32 -18.99 -1.64 3.82
CA LEU A 32 -17.96 -1.66 4.86
C LEU A 32 -18.46 -1.00 6.13
N GLU A 33 -18.15 -1.61 7.27
CA GLU A 33 -18.39 -1.01 8.58
C GLU A 33 -17.43 0.16 8.84
N ILE A 34 -17.95 1.17 9.53
CA ILE A 34 -17.15 2.28 10.05
C ILE A 34 -16.63 1.88 11.43
N GLU A 35 -15.31 1.86 11.58
CA GLU A 35 -14.61 1.45 12.78
C GLU A 35 -15.14 2.18 14.03
N GLY A 36 -15.36 1.41 15.10
CA GLY A 36 -15.90 1.92 16.36
C GLY A 36 -17.41 2.19 16.32
N THR A 37 -18.13 1.81 15.26
CA THR A 37 -19.58 1.99 15.14
C THR A 37 -20.27 0.71 14.63
N HIS A 38 -21.61 0.73 14.57
CA HIS A 38 -22.43 -0.28 13.90
C HIS A 38 -22.98 0.20 12.54
N HIS A 39 -22.50 1.34 12.05
CA HIS A 39 -22.92 1.90 10.78
C HIS A 39 -22.00 1.39 9.66
N SER A 40 -22.58 1.21 8.47
CA SER A 40 -21.85 0.85 7.27
C SER A 40 -22.12 1.86 6.17
N LYS A 41 -21.18 1.96 5.23
CA LYS A 41 -21.34 2.66 3.96
C LYS A 41 -21.03 1.71 2.82
N TRP A 42 -21.58 1.99 1.65
CA TRP A 42 -21.19 1.29 0.43
C TRP A 42 -19.92 1.90 -0.14
N VAL A 43 -19.03 1.02 -0.61
CA VAL A 43 -17.78 1.40 -1.27
C VAL A 43 -17.78 0.81 -2.66
N LEU A 44 -17.65 1.69 -3.66
CA LEU A 44 -17.42 1.32 -5.05
C LEU A 44 -15.94 1.48 -5.35
N ILE A 45 -15.31 0.39 -5.77
CA ILE A 45 -13.94 0.36 -6.25
C ILE A 45 -13.95 0.42 -7.78
N VAL A 46 -13.07 1.21 -8.36
CA VAL A 46 -12.86 1.28 -9.81
C VAL A 46 -11.35 1.26 -10.09
N ASN A 47 -10.92 0.30 -10.90
CA ASN A 47 -9.54 0.24 -11.37
C ASN A 47 -9.43 1.07 -12.67
N ILE A 48 -8.28 1.71 -12.90
CA ILE A 48 -8.01 2.46 -14.14
C ILE A 48 -6.74 1.98 -14.83
N GLY A 49 -6.83 1.70 -16.14
CA GLY A 49 -5.71 1.13 -16.91
C GLY A 49 -4.53 2.09 -17.12
N SER A 50 -4.74 3.40 -16.97
CA SER A 50 -3.70 4.44 -17.05
C SER A 50 -4.10 5.70 -16.26
N GLY A 51 -3.13 6.56 -15.96
CA GLY A 51 -3.36 7.85 -15.29
C GLY A 51 -3.52 7.76 -13.77
N SER A 52 -3.03 6.69 -13.14
CA SER A 52 -2.95 6.60 -11.68
C SER A 52 -1.97 7.63 -11.08
N ILE A 53 -2.05 7.82 -9.76
CA ILE A 53 -1.21 8.80 -9.04
C ILE A 53 0.30 8.53 -9.16
N ALA A 54 0.70 7.27 -9.29
CA ALA A 54 2.09 6.84 -9.49
C ALA A 54 2.44 6.59 -10.97
N GLY A 55 1.51 6.89 -11.89
CA GLY A 55 1.63 6.61 -13.31
C GLY A 55 1.20 5.20 -13.69
N GLY A 56 0.70 5.06 -14.93
CA GLY A 56 0.19 3.79 -15.40
C GLY A 56 -1.11 3.39 -14.72
N SER A 57 -1.29 2.10 -14.50
CA SER A 57 -2.51 1.54 -13.92
C SER A 57 -2.61 1.79 -12.41
N GLY A 58 -3.82 1.81 -11.86
CA GLY A 58 -4.04 1.95 -10.43
C GLY A 58 -5.51 1.81 -10.04
N CYS A 59 -5.84 2.08 -8.78
CA CYS A 59 -7.18 1.82 -8.26
C CYS A 59 -7.68 2.96 -7.38
N GLN A 60 -8.92 3.38 -7.61
CA GLN A 60 -9.62 4.43 -6.85
C GLN A 60 -10.88 3.88 -6.18
N TYR A 61 -11.42 4.64 -5.24
CA TYR A 61 -12.66 4.30 -4.56
C TYR A 61 -13.59 5.49 -4.32
N PHE A 62 -14.88 5.16 -4.16
CA PHE A 62 -15.94 6.09 -3.81
C PHE A 62 -16.72 5.53 -2.61
N ILE A 63 -17.06 6.40 -1.66
CA ILE A 63 -17.90 6.06 -0.51
C ILE A 63 -19.28 6.69 -0.72
N GLY A 64 -20.33 5.92 -0.48
CA GLY A 64 -21.70 6.36 -0.65
C GLY A 64 -22.75 5.39 -0.12
N GLU A 65 -23.93 5.47 -0.71
CA GLU A 65 -25.08 4.60 -0.44
C GLU A 65 -25.48 3.81 -1.70
N PHE A 66 -26.02 2.61 -1.51
CA PHE A 66 -26.57 1.79 -2.60
C PHE A 66 -27.96 1.28 -2.20
N ASP A 67 -28.96 1.60 -3.02
CA ASP A 67 -30.36 1.24 -2.76
C ASP A 67 -30.80 -0.09 -3.39
N GLY A 68 -29.85 -0.85 -3.95
CA GLY A 68 -30.10 -2.05 -4.74
C GLY A 68 -30.16 -1.79 -6.25
N THR A 69 -30.24 -0.54 -6.67
CA THR A 69 -30.27 -0.11 -8.08
C THR A 69 -29.24 0.97 -8.39
N HIS A 70 -29.17 2.05 -7.60
CA HIS A 70 -28.33 3.22 -7.82
C HIS A 70 -27.30 3.38 -6.71
N PHE A 71 -26.05 3.62 -7.09
CA PHE A 71 -25.00 4.02 -6.15
C PHE A 71 -24.89 5.55 -6.13
N THR A 72 -25.09 6.15 -4.95
CA THR A 72 -25.02 7.59 -4.74
C THR A 72 -23.82 7.92 -3.86
N VAL A 73 -22.83 8.63 -4.41
CA VAL A 73 -21.62 9.00 -3.68
C VAL A 73 -21.92 10.09 -2.66
N ASP A 74 -21.36 9.96 -1.46
CA ASP A 74 -21.48 10.96 -0.41
C ASP A 74 -20.88 12.31 -0.86
N SER A 75 -21.53 13.41 -0.51
CA SER A 75 -21.06 14.76 -0.84
C SER A 75 -19.73 15.14 -0.18
N ALA A 76 -19.35 14.44 0.89
CA ALA A 76 -18.09 14.60 1.60
C ALA A 76 -16.94 13.75 1.04
N SER A 77 -17.23 12.80 0.14
CA SER A 77 -16.19 12.05 -0.58
C SER A 77 -15.52 13.00 -1.59
N PRO A 78 -14.17 13.06 -1.67
CA PRO A 78 -13.50 13.86 -2.69
C PRO A 78 -13.97 13.45 -4.08
N GLN A 79 -14.60 14.39 -4.77
CA GLN A 79 -15.07 14.24 -6.14
C GLN A 79 -14.48 15.37 -6.93
N SER A 80 -13.48 15.15 -7.78
CA SER A 80 -13.34 16.07 -8.90
C SER A 80 -13.05 15.36 -10.21
N ASN A 81 -13.82 15.80 -11.21
CA ASN A 81 -13.82 15.38 -12.59
C ASN A 81 -13.43 16.55 -13.50
N ALA A 82 -13.48 16.30 -14.81
CA ALA A 82 -13.25 17.20 -15.94
C ALA A 82 -12.23 18.35 -15.66
N SER A 83 -10.96 17.98 -15.54
CA SER A 83 -9.74 18.83 -15.61
C SER A 83 -9.04 19.29 -14.31
N GLY A 84 -9.30 18.73 -13.12
CA GLY A 84 -8.57 19.14 -11.90
C GLY A 84 -8.56 18.12 -10.75
N GLU A 85 -8.16 16.88 -11.09
CA GLU A 85 -8.42 15.59 -10.40
C GLU A 85 -8.07 15.48 -8.90
N GLN A 86 -9.07 15.15 -8.09
CA GLN A 86 -8.99 14.48 -6.80
C GLN A 86 -9.74 13.15 -6.92
N ALA A 87 -9.01 12.05 -6.80
CA ALA A 87 -9.55 10.71 -6.62
C ALA A 87 -9.08 10.18 -5.26
N ASN A 88 -9.90 9.34 -4.63
CA ASN A 88 -9.42 8.60 -3.47
C ASN A 88 -8.68 7.37 -3.98
N TRP A 89 -7.35 7.40 -3.93
CA TRP A 89 -6.54 6.25 -4.28
C TRP A 89 -6.57 5.22 -3.17
N VAL A 90 -6.71 3.95 -3.55
CA VAL A 90 -6.59 2.84 -2.58
C VAL A 90 -5.11 2.56 -2.31
N ASP A 91 -4.23 2.89 -3.23
CA ASP A 91 -2.79 2.65 -3.13
C ASP A 91 -2.07 3.79 -3.88
N HIS A 92 -1.04 4.33 -3.25
CA HIS A 92 -0.22 5.42 -3.77
C HIS A 92 1.06 4.92 -4.43
N GLY A 93 1.31 3.62 -4.41
CA GLY A 93 2.39 2.97 -5.13
C GLY A 93 1.98 2.60 -6.55
N LYS A 94 2.95 2.16 -7.33
CA LYS A 94 2.78 1.88 -8.75
C LYS A 94 2.20 0.51 -9.05
N ASP A 95 2.30 -0.45 -8.13
CA ASP A 95 2.01 -1.85 -8.38
C ASP A 95 0.81 -2.38 -7.59
N PHE A 96 -0.35 -1.73 -7.68
CA PHE A 96 -1.61 -2.26 -7.14
C PHE A 96 -2.77 -1.98 -8.10
N TYR A 97 -3.19 -3.01 -8.83
CA TYR A 97 -4.20 -2.90 -9.88
C TYR A 97 -5.16 -4.10 -9.90
N ALA A 98 -6.26 -3.99 -10.64
CA ALA A 98 -7.28 -5.03 -10.79
C ALA A 98 -7.74 -5.60 -9.42
N ALA A 99 -7.86 -4.72 -8.43
CA ALA A 99 -8.18 -5.12 -7.08
C ALA A 99 -9.65 -5.54 -6.98
N VAL A 100 -9.89 -6.74 -6.45
CA VAL A 100 -11.23 -7.31 -6.26
C VAL A 100 -11.32 -8.02 -4.92
N SER A 101 -12.50 -7.98 -4.31
CA SER A 101 -12.74 -8.56 -3.00
C SER A 101 -13.33 -9.97 -3.06
N TRP A 102 -13.18 -10.74 -1.98
CA TRP A 102 -13.83 -12.05 -1.84
C TRP A 102 -15.33 -11.90 -1.60
N SER A 103 -16.14 -12.61 -2.38
CA SER A 103 -17.56 -12.84 -2.07
C SER A 103 -17.72 -13.97 -1.05
N ASP A 104 -18.85 -13.97 -0.35
CA ASP A 104 -19.28 -15.07 0.53
C ASP A 104 -18.29 -15.47 1.65
N VAL A 105 -17.51 -14.51 2.16
CA VAL A 105 -16.74 -14.71 3.39
C VAL A 105 -17.70 -15.08 4.54
N PRO A 106 -17.46 -16.17 5.30
CA PRO A 106 -18.36 -16.59 6.37
C PRO A 106 -18.60 -15.48 7.40
N LYS A 107 -19.82 -15.42 7.94
CA LYS A 107 -20.21 -14.38 8.92
C LYS A 107 -19.35 -14.41 10.18
N GLU A 108 -18.83 -15.57 10.54
CA GLU A 108 -17.94 -15.76 11.69
C GLU A 108 -16.57 -15.09 11.49
N ASP A 109 -16.14 -14.92 10.24
CA ASP A 109 -14.96 -14.12 9.88
C ASP A 109 -15.36 -12.65 9.71
N GLY A 110 -16.38 -12.39 8.90
CA GLY A 110 -17.01 -11.07 8.72
C GLY A 110 -16.14 -10.02 8.01
N ARG A 111 -14.86 -10.29 7.74
CA ARG A 111 -13.98 -9.33 7.06
C ARG A 111 -14.32 -9.20 5.58
N ARG A 112 -14.20 -7.98 5.07
CA ARG A 112 -14.01 -7.75 3.62
C ARG A 112 -12.52 -7.91 3.30
N LEU A 113 -12.16 -8.99 2.62
CA LEU A 113 -10.79 -9.23 2.17
C LEU A 113 -10.67 -8.89 0.68
N TRP A 114 -9.50 -8.46 0.22
CA TRP A 114 -9.20 -8.28 -1.20
C TRP A 114 -7.73 -8.53 -1.54
N LEU A 115 -7.46 -8.64 -2.84
CA LEU A 115 -6.13 -8.71 -3.44
C LEU A 115 -6.10 -7.80 -4.67
N GLY A 116 -4.92 -7.28 -4.97
CA GLY A 116 -4.61 -6.60 -6.22
C GLY A 116 -3.53 -7.35 -6.98
N TRP A 117 -3.56 -7.25 -8.30
CA TRP A 117 -2.44 -7.58 -9.17
C TRP A 117 -1.26 -6.67 -8.84
N LEU A 118 -0.16 -7.27 -8.37
CA LEU A 118 1.05 -6.58 -7.96
C LEU A 118 1.94 -6.34 -9.18
N SER A 119 1.48 -5.45 -10.06
CA SER A 119 2.17 -5.03 -11.28
C SER A 119 1.55 -3.74 -11.82
N ASN A 120 2.11 -3.23 -12.92
CA ASN A 120 1.59 -2.07 -13.62
C ASN A 120 1.63 -2.28 -15.13
N TRP A 121 0.55 -1.93 -15.83
CA TRP A 121 0.46 -2.07 -17.29
C TRP A 121 1.58 -1.36 -18.07
N GLN A 122 2.21 -0.30 -17.52
CA GLN A 122 3.33 0.37 -18.18
C GLN A 122 4.50 -0.57 -18.49
N TYR A 123 4.80 -1.51 -17.58
CA TYR A 123 6.01 -2.34 -17.67
C TYR A 123 5.78 -3.82 -17.38
N ALA A 124 4.52 -4.24 -17.19
CA ALA A 124 4.19 -5.61 -16.80
C ALA A 124 4.81 -6.67 -17.72
N ASN A 125 4.91 -6.41 -19.02
CA ASN A 125 5.50 -7.33 -19.99
C ASN A 125 7.04 -7.40 -19.95
N ASN A 126 7.68 -6.44 -19.29
CA ASN A 126 9.14 -6.25 -19.29
C ASN A 126 9.79 -6.63 -17.96
N ILE A 127 9.00 -6.97 -16.92
CA ILE A 127 9.59 -7.33 -15.63
C ILE A 127 10.54 -8.54 -15.75
N PRO A 128 11.73 -8.50 -15.12
CA PRO A 128 12.79 -9.49 -15.30
C PRO A 128 12.56 -10.74 -14.45
N THR A 129 11.40 -11.39 -14.60
CA THR A 129 11.03 -12.61 -13.89
C THR A 129 11.01 -13.82 -14.83
N HIS A 130 11.37 -15.00 -14.30
CA HIS A 130 11.30 -16.27 -15.01
C HIS A 130 11.17 -17.43 -13.99
N PRO A 131 10.40 -18.49 -14.27
CA PRO A 131 9.56 -18.74 -15.46
C PRO A 131 8.17 -18.09 -15.43
N TRP A 132 7.79 -17.43 -14.32
CA TRP A 132 6.51 -16.75 -14.20
C TRP A 132 6.65 -15.25 -14.42
N ARG A 133 5.52 -14.55 -14.52
CA ARG A 133 5.42 -13.10 -14.59
C ARG A 133 4.24 -12.61 -13.76
N SER A 134 4.49 -11.55 -13.00
CA SER A 134 3.58 -10.94 -12.02
C SER A 134 3.35 -11.76 -10.74
N ALA A 135 2.74 -11.12 -9.76
CA ALA A 135 2.27 -11.71 -8.50
C ALA A 135 0.97 -11.01 -8.07
N MET A 136 0.35 -11.50 -7.01
CA MET A 136 -0.68 -10.75 -6.27
C MET A 136 -0.03 -10.04 -5.07
N SER A 137 -0.66 -8.96 -4.60
CA SER A 137 -0.30 -8.30 -3.35
C SER A 137 -0.55 -9.19 -2.15
N ILE A 138 -0.17 -8.77 -0.94
CA ILE A 138 -0.66 -9.45 0.26
C ILE A 138 -2.17 -9.28 0.40
N PRO A 139 -2.92 -10.28 0.93
CA PRO A 139 -4.32 -10.10 1.23
C PRO A 139 -4.51 -9.01 2.28
N ARG A 140 -5.47 -8.11 2.05
CA ARG A 140 -5.78 -7.00 2.98
C ARG A 140 -7.24 -7.08 3.39
N SER A 141 -7.51 -6.81 4.67
CA SER A 141 -8.86 -6.56 5.18
C SER A 141 -9.19 -5.08 5.10
N LEU A 142 -10.45 -4.78 4.77
CA LEU A 142 -10.95 -3.44 4.57
C LEU A 142 -11.92 -3.01 5.66
N THR A 143 -11.81 -1.75 6.08
CA THR A 143 -12.73 -1.04 6.98
C THR A 143 -12.84 0.43 6.54
N LEU A 144 -13.77 1.18 7.12
CA LEU A 144 -13.82 2.63 7.00
C LEU A 144 -13.45 3.28 8.34
N ARG A 145 -12.64 4.34 8.33
CA ARG A 145 -12.32 5.11 9.54
C ARG A 145 -12.51 6.60 9.29
N GLY A 146 -13.04 7.29 10.29
CA GLY A 146 -13.08 8.76 10.28
C GLY A 146 -11.70 9.34 10.56
N THR A 147 -11.17 10.15 9.65
CA THR A 147 -9.91 10.87 9.81
C THR A 147 -10.16 12.38 9.81
N SER A 148 -9.10 13.18 10.04
CA SER A 148 -9.18 14.64 9.92
C SER A 148 -9.58 15.12 8.51
N GLN A 149 -9.46 14.26 7.49
CA GLN A 149 -9.83 14.53 6.10
C GLN A 149 -11.21 13.95 5.72
N GLY A 150 -11.95 13.41 6.69
CA GLY A 150 -13.23 12.74 6.49
C GLY A 150 -13.13 11.22 6.53
N LEU A 151 -14.18 10.53 6.09
CA LEU A 151 -14.20 9.07 6.08
C LEU A 151 -13.23 8.52 5.02
N ARG A 152 -12.42 7.52 5.38
CA ARG A 152 -11.41 6.92 4.50
C ARG A 152 -11.45 5.40 4.54
N LEU A 153 -11.07 4.79 3.42
CA LEU A 153 -10.81 3.36 3.33
C LEU A 153 -9.51 3.03 4.07
N ILE A 154 -9.58 2.07 4.97
CA ILE A 154 -8.44 1.55 5.72
C ILE A 154 -8.12 0.15 5.26
N GLN A 155 -6.83 -0.13 5.07
CA GLN A 155 -6.33 -1.43 4.67
C GLN A 155 -5.41 -2.01 5.72
N SER A 156 -5.79 -3.16 6.28
CA SER A 156 -4.93 -3.91 7.21
C SER A 156 -4.42 -5.19 6.56
N PRO A 157 -3.13 -5.51 6.66
CA PRO A 157 -2.60 -6.82 6.28
C PRO A 157 -3.38 -7.95 6.95
N ALA A 158 -3.76 -8.99 6.18
CA ALA A 158 -4.51 -10.11 6.73
C ALA A 158 -3.77 -10.78 7.89
N LYS A 159 -4.48 -11.01 9.01
CA LYS A 159 -3.90 -11.54 10.26
C LYS A 159 -3.21 -12.90 10.09
N GLU A 160 -3.59 -13.65 9.06
CA GLU A 160 -3.02 -14.95 8.70
C GLU A 160 -1.53 -14.86 8.35
N LEU A 161 -1.05 -13.72 7.83
CA LEU A 161 0.36 -13.49 7.51
C LEU A 161 1.27 -13.62 8.75
N ARG A 162 0.71 -13.40 9.95
CA ARG A 162 1.44 -13.58 11.22
C ARG A 162 1.95 -15.00 11.42
N LYS A 163 1.34 -16.00 10.77
CA LYS A 163 1.79 -17.39 10.81
C LYS A 163 3.15 -17.58 10.13
N LEU A 164 3.56 -16.65 9.27
CA LEU A 164 4.85 -16.68 8.58
C LEU A 164 5.98 -16.09 9.42
N ARG A 165 5.67 -15.40 10.52
CA ARG A 165 6.68 -14.75 11.36
C ARG A 165 7.63 -15.78 11.96
N GLY A 166 8.92 -15.58 11.76
CA GLY A 166 9.98 -16.28 12.47
C GLY A 166 10.24 -15.69 13.86
N LYS A 167 11.50 -15.70 14.28
CA LYS A 167 11.93 -15.08 15.54
C LYS A 167 11.72 -13.56 15.49
N GLU A 168 11.16 -13.01 16.56
CA GLU A 168 11.00 -11.56 16.73
C GLU A 168 12.34 -10.88 17.00
N ILE A 169 12.52 -9.75 16.33
CA ILE A 169 13.58 -8.77 16.55
C ILE A 169 12.92 -7.51 17.08
N ALA A 170 13.38 -6.99 18.22
CA ALA A 170 12.76 -5.84 18.86
C ALA A 170 13.79 -4.80 19.32
N TYR A 171 13.49 -3.53 19.10
CA TYR A 171 14.23 -2.39 19.63
C TYR A 171 13.26 -1.38 20.23
N HIS A 172 13.72 -0.67 21.25
CA HIS A 172 13.00 0.42 21.90
C HIS A 172 13.94 1.62 22.03
N GLU A 173 13.39 2.81 21.86
CA GLU A 173 14.11 4.09 22.04
C GLU A 173 15.46 4.14 21.30
N LEU A 174 15.45 3.77 20.02
CA LEU A 174 16.66 3.82 19.20
C LEU A 174 16.81 5.23 18.60
N GLU A 175 17.72 6.01 19.16
CA GLU A 175 18.05 7.35 18.66
C GLU A 175 19.05 7.28 17.51
N ILE A 176 18.79 8.06 16.46
CA ILE A 176 19.72 8.26 15.35
C ILE A 176 19.94 9.77 15.20
N MET A 177 21.15 10.19 15.57
CA MET A 177 21.65 11.50 15.19
C MET A 177 21.90 11.49 13.68
N ASN A 178 21.53 12.58 12.99
CA ASN A 178 21.65 12.78 11.54
C ASN A 178 22.70 11.86 10.87
N GLY A 179 22.22 10.87 10.11
CA GLY A 179 23.05 9.79 9.60
C GLY A 179 22.28 8.50 9.42
N THR A 180 22.99 7.38 9.50
CA THR A 180 22.46 6.04 9.23
C THR A 180 22.91 5.07 10.30
N ARG A 181 22.03 4.15 10.68
CA ARG A 181 22.36 2.97 11.48
C ARG A 181 22.14 1.73 10.64
N THR A 182 23.20 0.98 10.37
CA THR A 182 23.12 -0.34 9.77
C THR A 182 22.76 -1.36 10.84
N PHE A 183 21.78 -2.22 10.56
CA PHE A 183 21.50 -3.39 11.38
C PHE A 183 22.44 -4.52 10.98
N THR A 184 23.10 -5.15 11.95
CA THR A 184 24.09 -6.21 11.68
C THR A 184 23.42 -7.56 11.43
N GLU A 185 24.20 -8.53 10.95
CA GLU A 185 23.74 -9.90 10.78
C GLU A 185 23.38 -10.52 12.15
N GLY A 186 22.13 -11.00 12.29
CA GLY A 186 21.56 -11.43 13.57
C GLY A 186 20.66 -10.39 14.26
N GLU A 187 20.68 -9.15 13.77
CA GLU A 187 19.68 -8.11 14.08
C GLU A 187 18.55 -8.16 13.04
N LEU A 188 18.43 -7.13 12.20
CA LEU A 188 17.43 -6.99 11.14
C LEU A 188 18.12 -7.03 9.77
N SER A 189 18.03 -8.16 9.09
CA SER A 189 18.46 -8.34 7.71
C SER A 189 17.64 -9.45 7.07
N GLY A 190 17.51 -9.43 5.74
CA GLY A 190 16.79 -10.47 5.01
C GLY A 190 16.15 -9.99 3.71
N LYS A 191 15.64 -10.96 2.96
CA LYS A 191 14.87 -10.73 1.72
C LYS A 191 13.37 -10.65 1.96
N ARG A 192 12.91 -11.23 3.07
CA ARG A 192 11.48 -11.40 3.39
C ARG A 192 11.25 -10.96 4.81
N LEU A 193 10.74 -9.75 4.98
CA LEU A 193 10.63 -9.10 6.28
C LEU A 193 9.23 -8.56 6.49
N GLU A 194 8.77 -8.62 7.73
CA GLU A 194 7.76 -7.70 8.23
C GLU A 194 8.45 -6.77 9.23
N ILE A 195 8.31 -5.46 9.06
CA ILE A 195 8.86 -4.43 9.97
C ILE A 195 7.69 -3.57 10.44
N ILE A 196 7.49 -3.48 11.74
CA ILE A 196 6.53 -2.58 12.39
C ILE A 196 7.32 -1.57 13.20
N ALA A 197 7.25 -0.30 12.81
CA ALA A 197 8.01 0.78 13.43
C ALA A 197 7.09 1.95 13.82
N THR A 198 7.33 2.50 15.01
CA THR A 198 6.84 3.80 15.43
C THR A 198 8.02 4.74 15.48
N ILE A 199 7.97 5.80 14.68
CA ILE A 199 9.10 6.72 14.49
C ILE A 199 8.68 8.09 15.02
N GLU A 200 9.43 8.60 15.99
CA GLU A 200 9.39 9.99 16.43
C GLU A 200 10.29 10.81 15.50
N LEU A 201 9.71 11.79 14.82
CA LEU A 201 10.37 12.51 13.72
C LEU A 201 11.50 13.45 14.18
N GLY A 202 11.41 13.95 15.42
CA GLY A 202 12.38 14.88 15.98
C GLY A 202 12.58 16.13 15.12
N SER A 203 13.82 16.44 14.77
CA SER A 203 14.20 17.57 13.90
C SER A 203 14.54 17.14 12.47
N ALA A 204 14.42 15.86 12.14
CA ALA A 204 14.75 15.33 10.83
C ALA A 204 13.83 15.88 9.73
N SER A 205 14.39 16.07 8.54
CA SER A 205 13.64 16.43 7.33
C SER A 205 13.13 15.20 6.58
N GLU A 206 13.82 14.07 6.72
CA GLU A 206 13.47 12.79 6.11
C GLU A 206 13.96 11.64 6.99
N VAL A 207 13.13 10.61 7.18
CA VAL A 207 13.46 9.43 7.99
C VAL A 207 12.97 8.16 7.31
N GLY A 208 13.55 7.01 7.63
CA GLY A 208 13.03 5.74 7.14
C GLY A 208 14.03 4.61 7.12
N PHE A 209 13.74 3.62 6.28
CA PHE A 209 14.55 2.43 6.10
C PHE A 209 15.12 2.35 4.68
N ARG A 210 16.37 1.90 4.58
CA ARG A 210 16.92 1.34 3.34
C ARG A 210 16.80 -0.17 3.43
N LEU A 211 16.05 -0.75 2.51
CA LEU A 211 15.79 -2.17 2.40
C LEU A 211 16.57 -2.73 1.22
N ARG A 212 16.97 -4.01 1.32
CA ARG A 212 17.75 -4.70 0.28
C ARG A 212 18.98 -3.88 -0.11
N LYS A 213 19.66 -3.31 0.89
CA LYS A 213 20.82 -2.45 0.70
C LYS A 213 22.01 -3.30 0.23
N GLY A 214 22.64 -2.85 -0.84
CA GLY A 214 23.93 -3.31 -1.36
C GLY A 214 24.94 -2.16 -1.39
N LYS A 215 26.03 -2.30 -2.16
CA LYS A 215 27.02 -1.23 -2.30
C LYS A 215 26.44 0.02 -2.96
N ASP A 216 25.74 -0.17 -4.07
CA ASP A 216 25.21 0.88 -4.94
C ASP A 216 23.67 0.74 -5.15
N GLU A 217 23.02 -0.12 -4.36
CA GLU A 217 21.58 -0.42 -4.44
C GLU A 217 20.91 -0.22 -3.08
N ALA A 218 19.70 0.34 -3.07
CA ALA A 218 18.79 0.34 -1.94
C ALA A 218 17.37 0.69 -2.39
N SER A 219 16.37 0.11 -1.74
CA SER A 219 14.98 0.59 -1.82
C SER A 219 14.68 1.37 -0.55
N LEU A 220 14.25 2.62 -0.66
CA LEU A 220 13.96 3.45 0.51
C LEU A 220 12.46 3.43 0.79
N VAL A 221 12.10 3.20 2.04
CA VAL A 221 10.74 3.38 2.56
C VAL A 221 10.83 4.38 3.69
N GLY A 222 10.15 5.53 3.58
CA GLY A 222 10.36 6.61 4.52
C GLY A 222 9.29 7.67 4.51
N TYR A 223 9.56 8.74 5.24
CA TYR A 223 8.65 9.88 5.39
C TYR A 223 9.41 11.18 5.15
N ASP A 224 8.86 12.02 4.27
CA ASP A 224 9.33 13.39 4.02
C ASP A 224 8.55 14.34 4.94
N VAL A 225 9.24 14.89 5.94
CA VAL A 225 8.64 15.73 6.99
C VAL A 225 8.19 17.09 6.44
N ILE A 226 8.87 17.58 5.40
CA ILE A 226 8.55 18.86 4.78
C ILE A 226 7.26 18.74 3.95
N ARG A 227 7.13 17.63 3.21
CA ARG A 227 5.96 17.37 2.35
C ARG A 227 4.78 16.70 3.08
N ASN A 228 5.03 16.14 4.27
CA ASN A 228 4.10 15.28 4.99
C ASN A 228 3.64 14.06 4.18
N THR A 229 4.59 13.38 3.55
CA THR A 229 4.32 12.22 2.69
C THR A 229 5.08 10.98 3.13
N LEU A 230 4.39 9.85 3.17
CA LEU A 230 4.98 8.52 3.12
C LEU A 230 5.48 8.28 1.69
N PHE A 231 6.66 7.70 1.52
CA PHE A 231 7.21 7.41 0.21
C PHE A 231 7.87 6.04 0.13
N VAL A 232 7.92 5.52 -1.10
CA VAL A 232 8.86 4.48 -1.51
C VAL A 232 9.69 5.03 -2.66
N ASP A 233 11.01 5.03 -2.52
CA ASP A 233 11.96 5.39 -3.57
C ASP A 233 12.70 4.14 -4.03
N ARG A 234 12.41 3.74 -5.27
CA ARG A 234 12.98 2.56 -5.93
C ARG A 234 13.90 2.94 -7.11
N THR A 235 14.37 4.18 -7.17
CA THR A 235 15.29 4.64 -8.24
C THR A 235 16.61 3.86 -8.28
N GLN A 236 17.02 3.29 -7.14
CA GLN A 236 18.24 2.47 -7.00
C GLN A 236 17.94 1.08 -6.42
N SER A 237 16.75 0.52 -6.67
CA SER A 237 16.30 -0.74 -6.06
C SER A 237 16.89 -2.02 -6.69
N GLY A 238 17.92 -1.91 -7.53
CA GLY A 238 18.47 -3.01 -8.34
C GLY A 238 18.25 -2.83 -9.84
N ASP A 239 17.78 -3.87 -10.52
CA ASP A 239 17.44 -3.78 -11.94
C ASP A 239 16.21 -2.88 -12.14
N VAL A 240 16.46 -1.65 -12.57
CA VAL A 240 15.45 -0.65 -12.93
C VAL A 240 15.52 -0.28 -14.41
N ALA A 241 16.49 -0.82 -15.14
CA ALA A 241 16.83 -0.39 -16.50
C ALA A 241 15.95 -1.05 -17.57
N PHE A 242 15.18 -2.07 -17.21
CA PHE A 242 14.29 -2.78 -18.14
C PHE A 242 13.11 -1.93 -18.65
N HIS A 243 12.77 -0.83 -17.98
CA HIS A 243 11.74 0.11 -18.43
C HIS A 243 11.94 1.52 -17.82
N GLU A 244 11.79 2.57 -18.63
CA GLU A 244 12.04 3.96 -18.21
C GLU A 244 11.10 4.45 -17.09
N ASP A 245 9.84 4.04 -17.14
CA ASP A 245 8.84 4.34 -16.10
C ASP A 245 8.96 3.47 -14.83
N PHE A 246 9.90 2.53 -14.74
CA PHE A 246 9.96 1.66 -13.57
C PHE A 246 10.52 2.38 -12.35
N GLY A 247 11.74 2.92 -12.44
CA GLY A 247 12.35 3.67 -11.35
C GLY A 247 11.54 4.91 -10.97
N GLY A 248 11.57 5.30 -9.69
CA GLY A 248 10.85 6.48 -9.23
C GLY A 248 10.75 6.56 -7.72
N LYS A 249 10.35 7.75 -7.24
CA LYS A 249 9.89 8.00 -5.87
C LYS A 249 8.40 8.23 -5.93
N HIS A 250 7.63 7.32 -5.35
CA HIS A 250 6.17 7.42 -5.27
C HIS A 250 5.78 7.77 -3.83
N GLU A 251 4.74 8.59 -3.69
CA GLU A 251 4.38 9.19 -2.41
C GLU A 251 2.87 9.26 -2.19
N GLY A 252 2.47 9.16 -0.93
CA GLY A 252 1.11 9.33 -0.47
C GLY A 252 1.07 10.20 0.80
N PRO A 253 -0.01 10.95 1.01
CA PRO A 253 -0.15 11.78 2.21
C PRO A 253 -0.18 10.89 3.44
N LEU A 254 0.50 11.26 4.53
CA LEU A 254 0.39 10.53 5.80
C LEU A 254 0.43 11.55 6.94
N ALA A 255 -0.57 11.53 7.83
CA ALA A 255 -0.64 12.48 8.92
C ALA A 255 0.38 12.16 10.01
N ILE A 256 0.88 13.18 10.69
CA ILE A 256 1.70 13.01 11.90
C ILE A 256 0.77 12.93 13.11
N GLU A 257 0.92 11.91 13.94
CA GLU A 257 0.14 11.68 15.15
C GLU A 257 1.01 11.91 16.38
N ASN A 258 0.80 13.03 17.09
CA ASN A 258 1.57 13.39 18.29
C ASN A 258 3.10 13.34 18.07
N GLY A 259 3.58 13.84 16.92
CA GLY A 259 5.01 13.82 16.54
C GLY A 259 5.52 12.48 16.01
N HIS A 260 4.63 11.49 15.86
CA HIS A 260 4.97 10.15 15.40
C HIS A 260 4.33 9.79 14.07
N ILE A 261 4.94 8.82 13.39
CA ILE A 261 4.32 8.05 12.31
C ILE A 261 4.41 6.56 12.64
N HIS A 262 3.45 5.79 12.14
CA HIS A 262 3.44 4.34 12.27
C HIS A 262 3.58 3.68 10.91
N LEU A 263 4.59 2.82 10.76
CA LEU A 263 4.84 2.07 9.52
C LEU A 263 4.74 0.57 9.78
N GLN A 264 4.02 -0.14 8.93
CA GLN A 264 4.12 -1.58 8.79
C GLN A 264 4.55 -1.90 7.36
N ILE A 265 5.73 -2.48 7.21
CA ILE A 265 6.38 -2.75 5.91
C ILE A 265 6.47 -4.25 5.72
N PHE A 266 5.96 -4.74 4.59
CA PHE A 266 6.23 -6.08 4.09
C PHE A 266 7.25 -5.96 2.95
N LEU A 267 8.35 -6.67 3.11
CA LEU A 267 9.37 -6.86 2.09
C LEU A 267 9.32 -8.33 1.67
N ASP A 268 9.31 -8.59 0.37
CA ASP A 268 9.51 -9.92 -0.20
C ASP A 268 10.63 -9.88 -1.24
N ASP A 269 10.94 -11.02 -1.87
CA ASP A 269 12.05 -11.17 -2.82
C ASP A 269 12.08 -10.09 -3.90
N SER A 270 10.91 -9.60 -4.33
CA SER A 270 10.76 -8.60 -5.40
C SER A 270 9.61 -7.60 -5.19
N SER A 271 9.24 -7.32 -3.94
CA SER A 271 8.21 -6.32 -3.63
C SER A 271 8.36 -5.67 -2.26
N ILE A 272 7.79 -4.47 -2.14
CA ILE A 272 7.58 -3.72 -0.91
C ILE A 272 6.11 -3.31 -0.85
N GLU A 273 5.45 -3.59 0.26
CA GLU A 273 4.12 -3.07 0.57
C GLU A 273 4.17 -2.38 1.94
N VAL A 274 3.91 -1.08 2.00
CA VAL A 274 3.97 -0.29 3.23
C VAL A 274 2.60 0.26 3.59
N PHE A 275 2.24 0.11 4.86
CA PHE A 275 1.00 0.59 5.46
C PHE A 275 1.34 1.66 6.51
N GLY A 276 1.05 2.91 6.17
CA GLY A 276 1.19 4.06 7.06
C GLY A 276 -0.05 4.23 7.95
N ASN A 277 0.17 4.61 9.22
CA ASN A 277 -0.86 4.88 10.24
C ASN A 277 -2.00 3.86 10.24
N LEU A 278 -1.62 2.59 10.38
CA LEU A 278 -2.57 1.48 10.46
C LEU A 278 -3.43 1.33 9.20
N GLY A 279 -2.90 1.67 8.02
CA GLY A 279 -3.53 1.41 6.73
C GLY A 279 -4.28 2.58 6.11
N GLU A 280 -4.10 3.79 6.64
CA GLU A 280 -4.67 5.01 6.06
C GLU A 280 -4.05 5.35 4.70
N THR A 281 -2.76 5.09 4.56
CA THR A 281 -2.01 5.29 3.32
C THR A 281 -1.18 4.06 3.03
N VAL A 282 -1.33 3.51 1.83
CA VAL A 282 -0.65 2.30 1.40
C VAL A 282 0.13 2.56 0.13
N LEU A 283 1.35 2.03 0.04
CA LEU A 283 2.14 2.02 -1.20
C LEU A 283 2.60 0.59 -1.49
N SER A 284 2.36 0.13 -2.72
CA SER A 284 2.79 -1.17 -3.23
C SER A 284 3.74 -1.00 -4.41
N GLU A 285 4.91 -1.61 -4.30
CA GLU A 285 5.98 -1.46 -5.28
C GLU A 285 6.64 -2.81 -5.56
N ARG A 286 6.87 -3.09 -6.84
CA ARG A 286 7.83 -4.11 -7.28
C ARG A 286 9.24 -3.54 -7.16
N ILE A 287 10.20 -4.40 -6.82
CA ILE A 287 11.64 -4.12 -6.81
C ILE A 287 12.40 -5.32 -7.37
N PHE A 288 13.58 -5.11 -7.93
CA PHE A 288 14.41 -6.20 -8.48
C PHE A 288 15.87 -6.10 -8.00
N PRO A 289 16.10 -6.14 -6.67
CA PRO A 289 17.44 -6.03 -6.07
C PRO A 289 18.33 -7.21 -6.41
N SER A 290 19.64 -6.98 -6.39
CA SER A 290 20.61 -8.07 -6.46
C SER A 290 20.35 -9.14 -5.37
N PRO A 291 20.48 -10.44 -5.68
CA PRO A 291 20.11 -11.51 -4.77
C PRO A 291 20.82 -11.48 -3.41
N ASP A 292 22.05 -10.98 -3.34
CA ASP A 292 22.84 -10.98 -2.10
C ASP A 292 22.58 -9.75 -1.22
N ASN A 293 21.82 -8.76 -1.71
CA ASN A 293 21.52 -7.56 -0.97
C ASN A 293 20.44 -7.84 0.08
N ILE A 294 20.87 -8.10 1.32
CA ILE A 294 19.99 -8.41 2.46
C ILE A 294 20.08 -7.38 3.60
N SER A 295 20.96 -6.37 3.47
CA SER A 295 21.20 -5.38 4.51
C SER A 295 20.00 -4.44 4.68
N VAL A 296 19.73 -4.07 5.93
CA VAL A 296 18.76 -3.04 6.30
C VAL A 296 19.48 -1.94 7.05
N GLU A 297 19.14 -0.69 6.73
CA GLU A 297 19.58 0.48 7.48
C GLU A 297 18.38 1.32 7.88
N TYR A 298 18.44 1.96 9.04
CA TYR A 298 17.59 3.12 9.32
C TYR A 298 18.37 4.40 9.03
N PHE A 299 17.71 5.42 8.49
CA PHE A 299 18.32 6.71 8.22
C PHE A 299 17.51 7.86 8.82
N SER A 300 18.23 8.90 9.21
CA SER A 300 17.71 10.21 9.63
C SER A 300 18.48 11.29 8.88
N LYS A 301 17.79 12.14 8.13
CA LYS A 301 18.42 13.17 7.30
C LYS A 301 18.01 14.56 7.78
N GLY A 302 18.96 15.48 7.83
CA GLY A 302 18.71 16.90 8.12
C GLY A 302 18.44 17.20 9.59
N GLY A 303 18.44 16.19 10.45
CA GLY A 303 18.22 16.30 11.88
C GLY A 303 18.12 14.93 12.53
N ASP A 304 17.78 14.95 13.81
CA ASP A 304 17.73 13.76 14.65
C ASP A 304 16.32 13.17 14.63
N SER A 305 16.24 11.85 14.72
CA SER A 305 14.98 11.12 14.87
C SER A 305 15.19 9.92 15.77
N LYS A 306 14.08 9.32 16.20
CA LYS A 306 14.11 8.17 17.10
C LYS A 306 13.09 7.14 16.68
N ILE A 307 13.47 5.87 16.70
CA ILE A 307 12.53 4.76 16.61
C ILE A 307 12.08 4.42 18.03
N SER A 308 10.91 4.92 18.44
CA SER A 308 10.36 4.67 19.78
C SER A 308 10.07 3.17 19.99
N SER A 309 9.61 2.49 18.94
CA SER A 309 9.44 1.03 18.95
C SER A 309 9.68 0.45 17.56
N LEU A 310 10.49 -0.60 17.48
CA LEU A 310 10.65 -1.44 16.29
C LEU A 310 10.39 -2.88 16.66
N ARG A 311 9.55 -3.56 15.87
CA ARG A 311 9.39 -5.00 15.89
C ARG A 311 9.50 -5.53 14.48
N ALA A 312 10.28 -6.58 14.26
CA ALA A 312 10.45 -7.15 12.95
C ALA A 312 10.58 -8.67 12.99
N TRP A 313 10.26 -9.29 11.86
CA TRP A 313 10.35 -10.73 11.66
C TRP A 313 10.88 -11.03 10.28
N ASN A 314 11.79 -12.01 10.19
CA ASN A 314 12.00 -12.74 8.95
C ASN A 314 10.77 -13.62 8.69
N LEU A 315 10.24 -13.57 7.47
CA LEU A 315 9.05 -14.31 7.07
C LEU A 315 9.42 -15.64 6.41
N GLN A 316 8.74 -16.70 6.82
CA GLN A 316 8.86 -18.03 6.22
C GLN A 316 8.21 -18.07 4.84
N SER A 317 8.75 -18.92 3.96
CA SER A 317 8.14 -19.22 2.67
C SER A 317 6.79 -19.89 2.85
N ILE A 318 5.81 -19.50 2.03
CA ILE A 318 4.53 -20.24 1.90
C ILE A 318 4.66 -21.46 0.97
N TRP A 319 5.73 -21.52 0.18
CA TRP A 319 6.04 -22.64 -0.70
C TRP A 319 6.93 -23.64 0.02
N HIS A 320 6.60 -24.93 -0.11
CA HIS A 320 7.48 -26.01 0.30
C HIS A 320 8.58 -26.20 -0.76
N PRO A 321 9.84 -26.37 -0.35
CA PRO A 321 10.95 -26.61 -1.26
C PRO A 321 10.86 -27.94 -2.01
#